data_AF-U7R4B3-F1
#
_entry.id   AF-U7R4B3-F1
#
_cell.length_a   1.000
_cell.length_b   1.000
_cell.length_c   1.000
_cell.angle_alpha   90.00
_cell.angle_beta   90.00
_cell.angle_gamma   90.00
#
_symmetry.space_group_name_H-M   'P 1'
#
loop_
_entity.id
_entity.type
_entity.pdbx_description
1 polymer ?
#
loop_
_entity_poly.entity_id
_entity_poly.type
_entity_poly.pdbx_seq_one_letter_code
_entity_poly.pdbx_strand_id
1 'polypeptide(L)'
;MLLHLTPRFYLCYSDVHVDIIDMSIPELGLILKGNKDVVLRTPYPSKRYKVVCRKKGRKAINGIFIETDKGLNDFTVVTRWAVNGDISVHKIHYHIIDSDYDAVTEYIMMWSGFFGTPYNSRTKEPKWIPAEDQPRMVTLLKDSESKRDESIYNVVDGEGIVRERTEYIDVPTVERERLATPFWGNKRLPAIEDSFSADVLDYALTLKPNNFSEFGVYAVPLRDWIREIKNDCEFDTRFLLILDEIKKKSQFFFSNTNDLINKAKSFSSTYTECSDDDKSGIDSLLTQPVFHVFIDDEKDQ
;
A
#
# COMPACT_ATOMS: atom_id res chain seq x y z
N MET A 1 19.49 2.33 0.05
CA MET A 1 18.50 2.94 -0.87
C MET A 1 17.71 3.94 -0.06
N LEU A 2 17.44 5.13 -0.60
CA LEU A 2 16.72 6.17 0.11
C LEU A 2 15.22 6.09 -0.17
N LEU A 3 14.43 5.76 0.85
CA LEU A 3 12.97 5.74 0.75
C LEU A 3 12.39 7.04 1.30
N HIS A 4 11.54 7.70 0.52
CA HIS A 4 10.72 8.83 0.94
C HIS A 4 9.26 8.42 1.05
N LEU A 5 8.77 8.32 2.27
CA LEU A 5 7.42 7.87 2.56
C LEU A 5 6.59 9.02 3.11
N THR A 6 5.34 9.12 2.66
CA THR A 6 4.42 10.19 3.05
C THR A 6 3.08 9.68 3.55
N PRO A 7 3.04 8.71 4.51
CA PRO A 7 1.77 8.21 5.03
C PRO A 7 0.92 9.37 5.52
N ARG A 8 -0.32 9.40 5.07
CA ARG A 8 -1.19 10.56 5.25
C ARG A 8 -2.63 10.16 5.45
N PHE A 9 -3.32 11.01 6.17
CA PHE A 9 -4.75 10.92 6.41
C PHE A 9 -5.42 12.19 5.86
N TYR A 10 -6.46 12.03 5.04
CA TYR A 10 -7.29 13.11 4.56
C TYR A 10 -8.48 13.32 5.51
N LEU A 11 -8.47 14.45 6.20
CA LEU A 11 -9.43 14.83 7.22
C LEU A 11 -10.17 16.11 6.80
N CYS A 12 -11.41 15.97 6.35
CA CYS A 12 -12.29 17.08 5.98
C CYS A 12 -13.38 17.38 7.04
N TYR A 13 -13.48 16.56 8.09
CA TYR A 13 -14.48 16.69 9.15
C TYR A 13 -13.85 17.25 10.43
N SER A 14 -14.49 18.26 11.02
CA SER A 14 -13.95 18.95 12.22
C SER A 14 -14.22 18.20 13.53
N ASP A 15 -15.24 17.36 13.53
CA ASP A 15 -15.70 16.50 14.62
C ASP A 15 -15.00 15.13 14.65
N VAL A 16 -14.17 14.84 13.64
CA VAL A 16 -13.34 13.64 13.61
C VAL A 16 -11.94 13.96 14.12
N HIS A 17 -11.52 13.26 15.17
CA HIS A 17 -10.20 13.37 15.76
C HIS A 17 -9.28 12.26 15.26
N VAL A 18 -8.09 12.64 14.78
CA VAL A 18 -7.10 11.71 14.23
C VAL A 18 -5.74 11.95 14.89
N ASP A 19 -5.14 10.88 15.43
CA ASP A 19 -3.73 10.84 15.84
C ASP A 19 -3.03 9.58 15.29
N ILE A 20 -1.70 9.59 15.31
CA ILE A 20 -0.87 8.45 14.89
C ILE A 20 -0.60 7.52 16.08
N ILE A 21 -0.88 6.23 15.91
CA ILE A 21 -0.51 5.18 16.88
C ILE A 21 0.93 4.74 16.59
N ASP A 22 1.14 4.20 15.38
CA ASP A 22 2.46 3.87 14.85
C ASP A 22 2.44 3.63 13.34
N MET A 23 3.64 3.55 12.78
CA MET A 23 3.93 3.13 11.42
C MET A 23 4.94 1.99 11.47
N SER A 24 4.74 0.94 10.68
CA SER A 24 5.66 -0.18 10.59
C SER A 24 5.93 -0.60 9.15
N ILE A 25 7.15 -1.09 8.92
CA ILE A 25 7.61 -1.65 7.64
C ILE A 25 8.25 -3.01 7.95
N PRO A 26 7.51 -4.13 7.78
CA PRO A 26 8.01 -5.46 8.12
C PRO A 26 9.33 -5.82 7.42
N GLU A 27 9.44 -5.48 6.14
CA GLU A 27 10.63 -5.72 5.30
C GLU A 27 11.87 -4.95 5.77
N LEU A 28 11.72 -4.01 6.72
CA LEU A 28 12.82 -3.24 7.30
C LEU A 28 12.95 -3.47 8.81
N GLY A 29 12.16 -4.38 9.40
CA GLY A 29 12.08 -4.57 10.85
C GLY A 29 11.72 -3.29 11.62
N LEU A 30 11.16 -2.28 10.95
CA LEU A 30 11.04 -0.93 11.47
C LEU A 30 9.65 -0.70 12.06
N ILE A 31 9.60 -0.20 13.29
CA ILE A 31 8.36 0.25 13.94
C ILE A 31 8.60 1.62 14.55
N LEU A 32 7.95 2.65 14.01
CA LEU A 32 8.03 4.03 14.44
C LEU A 32 6.79 4.39 15.27
N LYS A 33 6.98 4.69 16.55
CA LYS A 33 5.89 4.97 17.48
C LYS A 33 5.43 6.43 17.40
N GLY A 34 4.10 6.60 17.39
CA GLY A 34 3.46 7.90 17.47
C GLY A 34 3.87 8.65 18.74
N ASN A 35 4.09 9.95 18.61
CA ASN A 35 4.54 10.84 19.68
C ASN A 35 5.89 10.44 20.33
N LYS A 36 6.64 9.48 19.77
CA LYS A 36 8.01 9.15 20.15
C LYS A 36 8.96 9.38 18.98
N ASP A 37 8.74 8.66 17.90
CA ASP A 37 9.60 8.68 16.70
C ASP A 37 8.99 9.54 15.60
N VAL A 38 7.66 9.50 15.47
CA VAL A 38 6.88 10.24 14.48
C VAL A 38 5.74 11.05 15.08
N VAL A 39 5.24 12.04 14.36
CA VAL A 39 4.13 12.91 14.74
C VAL A 39 3.36 13.36 13.51
N LEU A 40 2.09 13.72 13.67
CA LEU A 40 1.29 14.30 12.59
C LEU A 40 1.57 15.80 12.40
N ARG A 41 1.72 16.21 11.15
CA ARG A 41 1.84 17.61 10.72
C ARG A 41 0.94 17.92 9.53
N THR A 42 0.76 19.20 9.26
CA THR A 42 -0.07 19.71 8.15
C THR A 42 0.78 20.55 7.19
N PRO A 43 1.63 19.92 6.35
CA PRO A 43 2.56 20.64 5.47
C PRO A 43 1.83 21.42 4.36
N TYR A 44 0.59 21.05 4.05
CA TYR A 44 -0.23 21.66 3.00
C TYR A 44 -1.09 22.83 3.51
N PRO A 45 -1.35 23.86 2.67
CA PRO A 45 -2.18 25.02 3.05
C PRO A 45 -3.61 24.67 3.46
N SER A 46 -4.23 23.65 2.83
CA SER A 46 -5.63 23.26 3.13
C SER A 46 -5.83 22.72 4.54
N LYS A 47 -4.76 22.32 5.23
CA LYS A 47 -4.76 21.68 6.56
C LYS A 47 -5.57 20.39 6.71
N ARG A 48 -6.17 19.90 5.61
CA ARG A 48 -6.93 18.65 5.56
C ARG A 48 -6.04 17.41 5.59
N TYR A 49 -4.81 17.50 5.09
CA TYR A 49 -3.87 16.39 5.13
C TYR A 49 -3.07 16.39 6.44
N LYS A 50 -3.23 15.32 7.22
CA LYS A 50 -2.33 14.97 8.32
C LYS A 50 -1.28 14.01 7.79
N VAL A 51 -0.03 14.43 7.77
CA VAL A 51 1.09 13.64 7.25
C VAL A 51 1.96 13.19 8.41
N VAL A 52 2.35 11.92 8.40
CA VAL A 52 3.34 11.36 9.33
C VAL A 52 4.69 11.97 9.00
N CYS A 53 5.34 12.59 9.98
CA CYS A 53 6.70 13.09 9.86
C CYS A 53 7.53 12.70 11.08
N ARG A 54 8.85 12.79 10.98
CA ARG A 54 9.74 12.57 12.11
C ARG A 54 9.42 13.56 13.22
N LYS A 55 9.45 13.10 14.48
CA LYS A 55 9.30 13.95 15.66
C LYS A 55 10.59 14.73 15.93
N LYS A 56 10.92 15.66 15.02
CA LYS A 56 12.07 16.55 15.13
C LYS A 56 11.69 17.97 14.73
N GLY A 57 11.99 18.94 15.61
CA GLY A 57 11.65 20.34 15.39
C GLY A 57 10.14 20.60 15.31
N ARG A 58 9.78 21.78 14.78
CA ARG A 58 8.39 22.25 14.66
C ARG A 58 7.95 22.51 13.21
N LYS A 59 8.88 22.42 12.24
CA LYS A 59 8.58 22.63 10.82
C LYS A 59 7.62 21.53 10.35
N ALA A 60 6.54 21.92 9.68
CA ALA A 60 5.69 20.95 9.00
C ALA A 60 6.44 20.42 7.77
N ILE A 61 6.85 19.16 7.85
CA ILE A 61 7.56 18.38 6.83
C ILE A 61 6.58 17.38 6.22
N ASN A 62 6.74 17.10 4.93
CA ASN A 62 5.98 16.12 4.19
C ASN A 62 6.74 14.79 4.23
N GLY A 63 6.35 13.89 5.14
CA GLY A 63 6.87 12.54 5.19
C GLY A 63 8.11 12.34 6.06
N ILE A 64 8.77 11.21 5.82
CA ILE A 64 10.02 10.76 6.44
C ILE A 64 10.96 10.19 5.38
N PHE A 65 12.26 10.21 5.69
CA PHE A 65 13.26 9.46 4.94
C PHE A 65 13.69 8.22 5.73
N ILE A 66 13.97 7.14 5.01
CA ILE A 66 14.57 5.92 5.52
C ILE A 66 15.73 5.55 4.59
N GLU A 67 16.91 5.36 5.15
CA GLU A 67 18.07 4.86 4.43
C GLU A 67 18.23 3.36 4.71
N THR A 68 18.24 2.56 3.66
CA THR A 68 18.41 1.11 3.74
C THR A 68 19.83 0.67 3.40
N ASP A 69 20.28 -0.42 4.03
CA ASP A 69 21.59 -1.05 3.78
C ASP A 69 21.76 -1.58 2.34
N LYS A 70 20.66 -2.06 1.72
CA LYS A 70 20.62 -2.57 0.34
C LYS A 70 19.36 -2.14 -0.41
N GLY A 71 19.33 -2.40 -1.72
CA GLY A 71 18.15 -2.20 -2.55
C GLY A 71 16.99 -3.11 -2.14
N LEU A 72 15.79 -2.70 -2.49
CA LEU A 72 14.54 -3.38 -2.17
C LEU A 72 13.64 -3.33 -3.42
N ASN A 73 12.84 -4.37 -3.66
CA ASN A 73 11.88 -4.41 -4.76
C ASN A 73 10.44 -4.27 -4.28
N ASP A 74 10.11 -4.88 -3.14
CA ASP A 74 8.74 -4.94 -2.63
C ASP A 74 8.74 -4.65 -1.13
N PHE A 75 7.81 -3.84 -0.65
CA PHE A 75 7.60 -3.62 0.79
C PHE A 75 6.20 -3.19 1.13
N THR A 76 5.88 -3.31 2.42
CA THR A 76 4.60 -2.91 2.96
C THR A 76 4.78 -1.80 3.99
N VAL A 77 4.04 -0.70 3.84
CA VAL A 77 3.88 0.30 4.89
C VAL A 77 2.54 0.08 5.57
N VAL A 78 2.54 -0.16 6.88
CA VAL A 78 1.34 -0.22 7.70
C VAL A 78 1.32 0.97 8.64
N THR A 79 0.27 1.78 8.56
CA THR A 79 0.07 2.93 9.45
C THR A 79 -1.22 2.74 10.23
N ARG A 80 -1.15 2.85 11.56
CA ARG A 80 -2.30 2.73 12.45
C ARG A 80 -2.66 4.10 13.01
N TRP A 81 -3.91 4.48 12.84
CA TRP A 81 -4.46 5.77 13.22
C TRP A 81 -5.45 5.59 14.36
N ALA A 82 -5.38 6.45 15.36
CA ALA A 82 -6.46 6.58 16.33
C ALA A 82 -7.49 7.54 15.74
N VAL A 83 -8.69 7.04 15.42
CA VAL A 83 -9.79 7.80 14.81
C VAL A 83 -11.01 7.70 15.72
N ASN A 84 -11.36 8.82 16.37
CA ASN A 84 -12.46 8.89 17.35
C ASN A 84 -12.38 7.86 18.49
N GLY A 85 -11.17 7.45 18.88
CA GLY A 85 -10.94 6.48 19.95
C GLY A 85 -10.80 5.03 19.48
N ASP A 86 -11.15 4.74 18.22
CA ASP A 86 -10.96 3.46 17.56
C ASP A 86 -9.70 3.44 16.68
N ILE A 87 -9.38 2.27 16.14
CA ILE A 87 -8.22 2.08 15.27
C ILE A 87 -8.67 1.99 13.81
N SER A 88 -8.11 2.85 12.97
CA SER A 88 -8.11 2.65 11.52
C SER A 88 -6.73 2.27 11.03
N VAL A 89 -6.64 1.32 10.11
CA VAL A 89 -5.39 0.79 9.55
C VAL A 89 -5.30 1.11 8.07
N HIS A 90 -4.19 1.75 7.67
CA HIS A 90 -3.84 1.96 6.28
C HIS A 90 -2.63 1.11 5.92
N LYS A 91 -2.79 0.20 4.98
CA LYS A 91 -1.74 -0.69 4.49
C LYS A 91 -1.48 -0.37 3.02
N ILE A 92 -0.22 -0.15 2.66
CA ILE A 92 0.17 0.09 1.26
C ILE A 92 1.26 -0.90 0.91
N HIS A 93 1.03 -1.68 -0.14
CA HIS A 93 2.01 -2.55 -0.75
C HIS A 93 2.65 -1.82 -1.93
N TYR A 94 3.96 -1.65 -1.88
CA TYR A 94 4.75 -1.01 -2.92
C TYR A 94 5.49 -2.07 -3.71
N HIS A 95 5.43 -1.94 -5.02
CA HIS A 95 6.30 -2.65 -5.96
C HIS A 95 7.17 -1.65 -6.71
N ILE A 96 8.48 -1.81 -6.65
CA ILE A 96 9.46 -0.94 -7.31
C ILE A 96 9.69 -1.48 -8.73
N ILE A 97 9.30 -0.71 -9.74
CA ILE A 97 9.19 -1.18 -11.14
C ILE A 97 10.49 -1.09 -11.96
N ASP A 98 11.53 -0.46 -11.41
CA ASP A 98 12.81 -0.28 -12.08
C ASP A 98 13.96 -0.27 -11.07
N SER A 99 15.20 -0.29 -11.56
CA SER A 99 16.40 -0.21 -10.72
C SER A 99 17.38 0.84 -11.23
N ASP A 100 16.88 1.87 -11.90
CA ASP A 100 17.72 2.89 -12.55
C ASP A 100 18.45 3.77 -11.53
N TYR A 101 17.85 3.97 -10.36
CA TYR A 101 18.33 4.86 -9.31
C TYR A 101 18.23 4.24 -7.91
N ASP A 102 18.83 4.91 -6.93
CA ASP A 102 18.98 4.45 -5.54
C ASP A 102 17.97 5.09 -4.56
N ALA A 103 16.95 5.78 -5.06
CA ALA A 103 15.90 6.40 -4.25
C ALA A 103 14.49 6.12 -4.76
N VAL A 104 13.54 6.03 -3.85
CA VAL A 104 12.10 5.81 -4.11
C VAL A 104 11.30 6.83 -3.34
N THR A 105 10.22 7.33 -3.92
CA THR A 105 9.34 8.30 -3.26
C THR A 105 7.88 7.95 -3.45
N GLU A 106 7.12 7.87 -2.37
CA GLU A 106 5.67 7.76 -2.39
C GLU A 106 5.01 9.03 -2.94
N TYR A 107 5.70 10.17 -2.87
CA TYR A 107 5.14 11.43 -3.32
C TYR A 107 5.11 11.49 -4.86
N ILE A 108 3.95 11.20 -5.46
CA ILE A 108 3.77 11.00 -6.91
C ILE A 108 4.20 12.22 -7.73
N MET A 109 4.02 13.43 -7.20
CA MET A 109 4.48 14.66 -7.86
C MET A 109 5.98 14.63 -8.17
N MET A 110 6.78 13.93 -7.36
CA MET A 110 8.22 13.79 -7.55
C MET A 110 8.59 12.79 -8.65
N TRP A 111 7.64 12.11 -9.27
CA TRP A 111 7.89 11.24 -10.42
C TRP A 111 8.00 12.03 -11.73
N SER A 112 7.34 13.19 -11.81
CA SER A 112 7.34 14.06 -12.99
C SER A 112 8.66 14.83 -13.17
N GLY A 113 8.96 15.20 -14.41
CA GLY A 113 10.02 16.17 -14.67
C GLY A 113 9.63 17.59 -14.23
N PHE A 114 10.61 18.38 -13.79
CA PHE A 114 10.38 19.77 -13.38
C PHE A 114 11.12 20.75 -14.27
N PHE A 115 10.44 21.81 -14.72
CA PHE A 115 11.06 22.86 -15.53
C PHE A 115 12.28 23.47 -14.81
N GLY A 116 13.38 23.60 -15.54
CA GLY A 116 14.65 24.13 -15.00
C GLY A 116 15.43 23.14 -14.15
N THR A 117 15.09 21.86 -14.17
CA THR A 117 15.84 20.77 -13.51
C THR A 117 16.29 19.73 -14.55
N PRO A 118 17.32 18.91 -14.27
CA PRO A 118 17.75 17.84 -15.17
C PRO A 118 16.84 16.60 -15.11
N TYR A 119 15.76 16.64 -14.33
CA TYR A 119 14.94 15.48 -14.00
C TYR A 119 13.88 15.21 -15.07
N ASN A 120 13.91 14.01 -15.63
CA ASN A 120 12.89 13.52 -16.57
C ASN A 120 11.73 12.86 -15.83
N SER A 121 10.59 12.67 -16.53
CA SER A 121 9.48 11.90 -15.98
C SER A 121 9.86 10.44 -15.81
N ARG A 122 9.52 9.86 -14.66
CA ARG A 122 9.82 8.47 -14.27
C ARG A 122 8.66 7.52 -14.53
N THR A 123 7.48 8.07 -14.81
CA THR A 123 6.32 7.32 -15.28
C THR A 123 5.86 7.86 -16.62
N LYS A 124 5.05 7.10 -17.35
CA LYS A 124 4.28 7.68 -18.46
C LYS A 124 3.41 8.80 -17.87
N GLU A 125 3.40 9.97 -18.51
CA GLU A 125 2.62 11.11 -18.03
C GLU A 125 1.15 10.68 -17.84
N PRO A 126 0.63 10.70 -16.60
CA PRO A 126 -0.75 10.33 -16.36
C PRO A 126 -1.65 11.31 -17.11
N LYS A 127 -2.74 10.81 -17.71
CA LYS A 127 -3.80 11.66 -18.29
C LYS A 127 -4.70 12.29 -17.22
N TRP A 128 -4.32 12.20 -15.95
CA TRP A 128 -5.09 12.60 -14.77
C TRP A 128 -4.19 13.34 -13.79
N ILE A 129 -4.78 13.89 -12.72
CA ILE A 129 -4.05 14.72 -11.76
C ILE A 129 -3.31 13.80 -10.76
N PRO A 130 -1.97 13.82 -10.67
CA PRO A 130 -1.21 12.95 -9.77
C PRO A 130 -1.62 13.01 -8.28
N ALA A 131 -2.15 14.16 -7.85
CA ALA A 131 -2.61 14.33 -6.47
C ALA A 131 -3.86 13.50 -6.14
N GLU A 132 -4.69 13.16 -7.13
CA GLU A 132 -5.88 12.32 -6.95
C GLU A 132 -5.51 10.89 -6.57
N ASP A 133 -4.38 10.39 -7.07
CA ASP A 133 -3.94 9.01 -6.86
C ASP A 133 -2.93 8.83 -5.74
N GLN A 134 -2.50 9.92 -5.11
CA GLN A 134 -1.60 9.85 -3.97
C GLN A 134 -2.21 8.97 -2.85
N PRO A 135 -1.54 7.88 -2.44
CA PRO A 135 -2.01 7.02 -1.35
C PRO A 135 -2.36 7.83 -0.11
N ARG A 136 -3.50 7.51 0.50
CA ARG A 136 -4.01 8.21 1.68
C ARG A 136 -5.06 7.38 2.39
N MET A 137 -5.03 7.43 3.72
CA MET A 137 -6.19 7.06 4.51
C MET A 137 -7.26 8.15 4.37
N VAL A 138 -8.54 7.75 4.36
CA VAL A 138 -9.69 8.66 4.31
C VAL A 138 -10.64 8.40 5.47
N THR A 139 -11.52 9.35 5.76
CA THR A 139 -12.54 9.16 6.79
C THR A 139 -13.71 8.36 6.24
N LEU A 140 -14.28 8.81 5.13
CA LEU A 140 -15.39 8.17 4.42
C LEU A 140 -14.95 7.81 2.99
N LEU A 141 -15.55 6.77 2.40
CA LEU A 141 -15.19 6.31 1.04
C LEU A 141 -15.31 7.43 -0.01
N LYS A 142 -16.36 8.25 0.09
CA LYS A 142 -16.61 9.40 -0.80
C LYS A 142 -15.53 10.49 -0.75
N ASP A 143 -14.63 10.47 0.24
CA ASP A 143 -13.56 11.45 0.34
C ASP A 143 -12.37 11.11 -0.59
N SER A 144 -12.42 9.97 -1.27
CA SER A 144 -11.45 9.58 -2.30
C SER A 144 -12.16 9.38 -3.63
N GLU A 145 -11.68 10.09 -4.65
CA GLU A 145 -11.85 9.71 -6.05
C GLU A 145 -10.45 9.37 -6.55
N SER A 146 -10.11 8.09 -6.66
CA SER A 146 -8.80 7.66 -7.19
C SER A 146 -9.01 6.86 -8.47
N LYS A 147 -8.15 7.10 -9.47
CA LYS A 147 -8.10 6.25 -10.67
C LYS A 147 -7.52 4.87 -10.37
N ARG A 148 -7.00 4.64 -9.16
CA ARG A 148 -6.52 3.34 -8.66
C ARG A 148 -7.56 2.62 -7.81
N ASP A 149 -8.84 3.03 -7.81
CA ASP A 149 -9.87 2.44 -6.93
C ASP A 149 -9.96 0.91 -7.05
N GLU A 150 -9.66 0.34 -8.23
CA GLU A 150 -9.62 -1.12 -8.43
C GLU A 150 -8.46 -1.82 -7.70
N SER A 151 -7.39 -1.11 -7.35
CA SER A 151 -6.23 -1.61 -6.57
C SER A 151 -6.32 -1.22 -5.09
N ILE A 152 -7.53 -0.88 -4.61
CA ILE A 152 -7.78 -0.41 -3.26
C ILE A 152 -8.93 -1.23 -2.67
N TYR A 153 -8.68 -1.86 -1.53
CA TYR A 153 -9.73 -2.48 -0.71
C TYR A 153 -10.02 -1.64 0.53
N ASN A 154 -11.30 -1.49 0.88
CA ASN A 154 -11.70 -0.77 2.09
C ASN A 154 -12.67 -1.61 2.94
N VAL A 155 -12.60 -1.44 4.25
CA VAL A 155 -13.59 -1.93 5.22
C VAL A 155 -14.10 -0.73 6.01
N VAL A 156 -15.42 -0.61 6.11
CA VAL A 156 -16.10 0.46 6.87
C VAL A 156 -16.79 -0.13 8.10
N ASP A 157 -16.96 0.68 9.13
CA ASP A 157 -17.82 0.33 10.27
C ASP A 157 -19.29 0.72 10.04
N GLY A 158 -20.13 0.51 11.05
CA GLY A 158 -21.56 0.86 11.00
C GLY A 158 -21.85 2.36 10.91
N GLU A 159 -20.87 3.23 11.16
CA GLU A 159 -20.98 4.68 10.97
C GLU A 159 -20.47 5.12 9.58
N GLY A 160 -19.97 4.18 8.77
CA GLY A 160 -19.39 4.42 7.47
C GLY A 160 -17.93 4.91 7.51
N ILE A 161 -17.30 4.93 8.68
CA ILE A 161 -15.89 5.32 8.84
C ILE A 161 -15.02 4.20 8.29
N VAL A 162 -14.06 4.55 7.44
CA VAL A 162 -13.08 3.60 6.92
C VAL A 162 -12.16 3.15 8.06
N ARG A 163 -12.25 1.87 8.40
CA ARG A 163 -11.44 1.20 9.44
C ARG A 163 -10.26 0.47 8.86
N GLU A 164 -10.38 -0.05 7.65
CA GLU A 164 -9.25 -0.61 6.93
C GLU A 164 -9.21 -0.05 5.52
N ARG A 165 -8.02 0.31 5.08
CA ARG A 165 -7.73 0.62 3.68
C ARG A 165 -6.44 -0.07 3.30
N THR A 166 -6.49 -0.94 2.29
CA THR A 166 -5.31 -1.61 1.75
C THR A 166 -5.15 -1.25 0.29
N GLU A 167 -3.96 -0.78 -0.10
CA GLU A 167 -3.66 -0.35 -1.47
C GLU A 167 -2.47 -1.13 -2.02
N TYR A 168 -2.45 -1.33 -3.34
CA TYR A 168 -1.27 -1.71 -4.10
C TYR A 168 -0.82 -0.55 -5.00
N ILE A 169 0.49 -0.31 -5.09
CA ILE A 169 1.04 0.75 -5.94
C ILE A 169 2.41 0.35 -6.52
N ASP A 170 2.53 0.55 -7.83
CA ASP A 170 3.80 0.54 -8.53
C ASP A 170 4.49 1.89 -8.37
N VAL A 171 5.78 1.87 -8.02
CA VAL A 171 6.58 3.07 -7.79
C VAL A 171 7.90 3.01 -8.57
N PRO A 172 8.26 4.03 -9.35
CA PRO A 172 9.57 4.05 -10.00
C PRO A 172 10.67 4.43 -9.01
N THR A 173 11.91 4.13 -9.38
CA THR A 173 13.04 4.81 -8.72
C THR A 173 13.21 6.21 -9.30
N VAL A 174 13.81 7.10 -8.51
CA VAL A 174 14.09 8.49 -8.86
C VAL A 174 15.53 8.83 -8.47
N GLU A 175 16.10 9.85 -9.11
CA GLU A 175 17.42 10.37 -8.74
C GLU A 175 17.42 10.83 -7.27
N ARG A 176 18.38 10.41 -6.46
CA ARG A 176 18.48 10.82 -5.04
C ARG A 176 18.56 12.34 -4.90
N GLU A 177 19.27 13.02 -5.80
CA GLU A 177 19.40 14.48 -5.83
C GLU A 177 18.05 15.18 -6.03
N ARG A 178 17.07 14.51 -6.64
CA ARG A 178 15.70 15.02 -6.81
C ARG A 178 15.02 15.26 -5.46
N LEU A 179 15.32 14.39 -4.49
CA LEU A 179 14.79 14.47 -3.13
C LEU A 179 15.68 15.35 -2.23
N ALA A 180 16.99 15.37 -2.49
CA ALA A 180 17.98 16.06 -1.66
C ALA A 180 18.14 17.55 -1.97
N THR A 181 18.14 17.92 -3.26
CA THR A 181 18.57 19.24 -3.72
C THR A 181 17.40 20.22 -3.64
N PRO A 182 17.47 21.27 -2.82
CA PRO A 182 16.34 22.17 -2.63
C PRO A 182 15.93 22.89 -3.92
N PHE A 183 14.67 22.73 -4.32
CA PHE A 183 13.99 23.53 -5.33
C PHE A 183 12.55 23.81 -4.87
N TRP A 184 11.79 24.57 -5.64
CA TRP A 184 10.44 24.99 -5.24
C TRP A 184 9.49 23.82 -4.92
N GLY A 185 9.65 22.66 -5.58
CA GLY A 185 8.80 21.48 -5.40
C GLY A 185 9.11 20.63 -4.16
N ASN A 186 10.29 20.75 -3.56
CA ASN A 186 10.72 19.87 -2.46
C ASN A 186 11.10 20.58 -1.15
N LYS A 187 10.83 21.89 -1.00
CA LYS A 187 11.15 22.69 0.22
C LYS A 187 10.63 22.13 1.56
N ARG A 188 9.63 21.25 1.48
CA ARG A 188 8.94 20.62 2.61
C ARG A 188 9.31 19.16 2.81
N LEU A 189 10.23 18.60 2.03
CA LEU A 189 10.74 17.24 2.27
C LEU A 189 11.62 17.21 3.53
N PRO A 190 11.82 16.03 4.14
CA PRO A 190 12.77 15.84 5.22
C PRO A 190 14.20 16.16 4.77
N ALA A 191 15.10 16.37 5.74
CA ALA A 191 16.53 16.43 5.44
C ALA A 191 17.11 15.00 5.43
N ILE A 192 18.15 14.74 4.63
CA ILE A 192 18.73 13.38 4.51
C ILE A 192 19.35 12.93 5.83
N GLU A 193 19.99 13.85 6.55
CA GLU A 193 20.54 13.63 7.89
C GLU A 193 19.48 13.27 8.95
N ASP A 194 18.19 13.47 8.63
CA ASP A 194 17.07 13.10 9.48
C ASP A 194 16.47 11.73 9.12
N SER A 195 17.12 10.96 8.24
CA SER A 195 16.67 9.62 7.88
C SER A 195 16.68 8.67 9.08
N PHE A 196 15.79 7.68 9.05
CA PHE A 196 15.94 6.49 9.87
C PHE A 196 16.83 5.50 9.12
N SER A 197 17.75 4.82 9.80
CA SER A 197 18.50 3.71 9.22
C SER A 197 17.76 2.40 9.45
N ALA A 198 17.72 1.52 8.47
CA ALA A 198 17.14 0.20 8.62
C ALA A 198 17.84 -0.84 7.72
N ASP A 199 17.88 -2.08 8.18
CA ASP A 199 18.38 -3.21 7.40
C ASP A 199 17.21 -3.87 6.67
N VAL A 200 17.42 -4.24 5.41
CA VAL A 200 16.41 -4.95 4.62
C VAL A 200 16.40 -6.42 5.00
N LEU A 201 15.24 -6.87 5.46
CA LEU A 201 14.96 -8.22 5.93
C LEU A 201 14.06 -8.96 4.94
N ASP A 202 14.25 -10.28 4.85
CA ASP A 202 13.30 -11.13 4.15
C ASP A 202 12.04 -11.30 5.00
N TYR A 203 10.92 -10.79 4.50
CA TYR A 203 9.63 -10.98 5.12
C TYR A 203 8.79 -11.97 4.30
N ALA A 204 8.43 -13.10 4.92
CA ALA A 204 7.81 -14.23 4.22
C ALA A 204 6.45 -13.89 3.57
N LEU A 205 5.76 -12.86 4.06
CA LEU A 205 4.44 -12.43 3.60
C LEU A 205 4.50 -11.14 2.77
N THR A 206 5.67 -10.74 2.27
CA THR A 206 5.77 -9.64 1.33
C THR A 206 4.94 -9.95 0.09
N LEU A 207 4.05 -9.02 -0.25
CA LEU A 207 3.23 -9.08 -1.44
C LEU A 207 4.12 -8.79 -2.66
N LYS A 208 4.10 -9.67 -3.65
CA LYS A 208 4.90 -9.58 -4.87
C LYS A 208 4.02 -9.82 -6.08
N PRO A 209 4.11 -8.97 -7.13
CA PRO A 209 3.49 -9.29 -8.41
C PRO A 209 4.06 -10.59 -8.98
N ASN A 210 3.23 -11.32 -9.73
CA ASN A 210 3.63 -12.53 -10.43
C ASN A 210 3.76 -12.26 -11.94
N ASN A 211 4.00 -13.30 -12.74
CA ASN A 211 4.20 -13.19 -14.19
C ASN A 211 2.96 -12.76 -15.00
N PHE A 212 1.86 -12.42 -14.33
CA PHE A 212 0.61 -11.95 -14.92
C PHE A 212 0.28 -10.51 -14.49
N SER A 213 1.17 -9.82 -13.77
CA SER A 213 0.92 -8.46 -13.27
C SER A 213 0.76 -7.42 -14.37
N GLU A 214 1.21 -7.71 -15.59
CA GLU A 214 0.95 -6.89 -16.78
C GLU A 214 -0.55 -6.78 -17.12
N PHE A 215 -1.36 -7.73 -16.63
CA PHE A 215 -2.82 -7.67 -16.72
C PHE A 215 -3.46 -6.84 -15.59
N GLY A 216 -2.66 -6.18 -14.75
CA GLY A 216 -3.10 -5.33 -13.65
C GLY A 216 -3.14 -6.06 -12.31
N VAL A 217 -3.12 -5.29 -11.22
CA VAL A 217 -3.24 -5.81 -9.84
C VAL A 217 -4.49 -5.19 -9.21
N TYR A 218 -5.49 -6.03 -8.96
CA TYR A 218 -6.81 -5.62 -8.50
C TYR A 218 -7.09 -6.16 -7.10
N ALA A 219 -7.75 -5.37 -6.27
CA ALA A 219 -8.33 -5.81 -5.01
C ALA A 219 -9.63 -6.59 -5.31
N VAL A 220 -9.54 -7.91 -5.32
CA VAL A 220 -10.64 -8.81 -5.67
C VAL A 220 -11.35 -9.30 -4.40
N PRO A 221 -12.67 -9.06 -4.24
CA PRO A 221 -13.45 -9.70 -3.19
C PRO A 221 -13.41 -11.23 -3.32
N LEU A 222 -12.95 -11.90 -2.28
CA LEU A 222 -12.75 -13.36 -2.30
C LEU A 222 -14.07 -14.12 -2.46
N ARG A 223 -15.18 -13.54 -1.96
CA ARG A 223 -16.54 -14.06 -2.16
C ARG A 223 -16.86 -14.20 -3.64
N ASP A 224 -16.60 -13.16 -4.43
CA ASP A 224 -17.01 -13.08 -5.82
C ASP A 224 -16.13 -13.99 -6.67
N TRP A 225 -14.83 -14.04 -6.36
CA TRP A 225 -13.89 -14.98 -6.97
C TRP A 225 -14.28 -16.45 -6.75
N ILE A 226 -14.62 -16.84 -5.51
CA ILE A 226 -15.06 -18.21 -5.22
C ILE A 226 -16.35 -18.55 -5.99
N ARG A 227 -17.26 -17.58 -6.16
CA ARG A 227 -18.50 -17.75 -6.92
C ARG A 227 -18.21 -17.99 -8.40
N GLU A 228 -17.32 -17.21 -9.01
CA GLU A 228 -16.89 -17.39 -10.40
C GLU A 228 -16.25 -18.76 -10.62
N ILE A 229 -15.29 -19.15 -9.77
CA ILE A 229 -14.62 -20.45 -9.82
C ILE A 229 -15.64 -21.60 -9.79
N LYS A 230 -16.65 -21.53 -8.91
CA LYS A 230 -17.68 -22.57 -8.80
C LYS A 230 -18.59 -22.67 -10.02
N ASN A 231 -18.72 -21.61 -10.81
CA ASN A 231 -19.56 -21.59 -12.01
C ASN A 231 -18.82 -22.13 -13.24
N ASP A 232 -17.51 -21.91 -13.33
CA ASP A 232 -16.75 -22.16 -14.55
C ASP A 232 -16.25 -23.61 -14.71
N CYS A 233 -15.99 -24.38 -13.64
CA CYS A 233 -15.51 -25.77 -13.71
C CYS A 233 -15.68 -26.57 -12.40
N GLU A 234 -15.54 -27.90 -12.48
CA GLU A 234 -15.24 -28.76 -11.32
C GLU A 234 -13.79 -28.51 -10.86
N PHE A 235 -13.57 -27.49 -10.04
CA PHE A 235 -12.27 -27.27 -9.39
C PHE A 235 -12.01 -28.32 -8.31
N ASP A 236 -10.72 -28.58 -8.05
CA ASP A 236 -10.28 -29.45 -6.96
C ASP A 236 -10.96 -29.03 -5.64
N THR A 237 -11.68 -29.98 -5.03
CA THR A 237 -12.33 -29.81 -3.72
C THR A 237 -11.40 -29.23 -2.66
N ARG A 238 -10.09 -29.56 -2.72
CA ARG A 238 -9.07 -29.06 -1.80
C ARG A 238 -8.78 -27.58 -2.02
N PHE A 239 -8.71 -27.14 -3.28
CA PHE A 239 -8.51 -25.72 -3.62
C PHE A 239 -9.67 -24.87 -3.09
N LEU A 240 -10.91 -25.31 -3.29
CA LEU A 240 -12.09 -24.62 -2.75
C LEU A 240 -12.08 -24.57 -1.22
N LEU A 241 -11.67 -25.65 -0.55
CA LEU A 241 -11.54 -25.69 0.91
C LEU A 241 -10.51 -24.67 1.42
N ILE A 242 -9.37 -24.54 0.75
CA ILE A 242 -8.33 -23.55 1.08
C ILE A 242 -8.89 -22.12 0.94
N LEU A 243 -9.61 -21.83 -0.15
CA LEU A 243 -10.23 -20.51 -0.33
C LEU A 243 -11.29 -20.21 0.74
N ASP A 244 -12.10 -21.20 1.12
CA ASP A 244 -13.08 -21.06 2.21
C ASP A 244 -12.43 -20.84 3.58
N GLU A 245 -11.27 -21.47 3.85
CA GLU A 245 -10.46 -21.21 5.05
C GLU A 245 -9.91 -19.78 5.07
N ILE A 246 -9.35 -19.30 3.95
CA ILE A 246 -8.87 -17.93 3.81
C ILE A 246 -10.01 -16.92 4.02
N LYS A 247 -11.19 -17.17 3.42
CA LYS A 247 -12.35 -16.27 3.49
C LYS A 247 -12.85 -16.02 4.90
N LYS A 248 -12.64 -16.96 5.83
CA LYS A 248 -12.96 -16.78 7.26
C LYS A 248 -12.10 -15.72 7.94
N LYS A 249 -10.96 -15.33 7.34
CA LYS A 249 -9.96 -14.40 7.91
C LYS A 249 -9.71 -13.17 7.05
N SER A 250 -9.90 -13.25 5.73
CA SER A 250 -9.67 -12.17 4.78
C SER A 250 -10.79 -12.11 3.75
N GLN A 251 -11.32 -10.92 3.49
CA GLN A 251 -12.45 -10.73 2.57
C GLN A 251 -12.03 -10.49 1.11
N PHE A 252 -10.76 -10.21 0.85
CA PHE A 252 -10.25 -9.91 -0.48
C PHE A 252 -8.86 -10.53 -0.70
N PHE A 253 -8.35 -10.44 -1.93
CA PHE A 253 -6.94 -10.63 -2.28
C PHE A 253 -6.52 -9.71 -3.43
N PHE A 254 -5.21 -9.47 -3.57
CA PHE A 254 -4.67 -8.81 -4.76
C PHE A 254 -4.44 -9.81 -5.89
N SER A 255 -5.11 -9.61 -7.02
CA SER A 255 -4.92 -10.45 -8.21
C SER A 255 -3.51 -10.34 -8.77
N ASN A 256 -3.09 -11.36 -9.54
CA ASN A 256 -1.82 -11.35 -10.26
C ASN A 256 -0.60 -11.07 -9.35
N THR A 257 -0.70 -11.53 -8.09
CA THR A 257 0.35 -11.48 -7.08
C THR A 257 0.43 -12.83 -6.36
N ASN A 258 1.33 -12.94 -5.37
CA ASN A 258 1.40 -14.06 -4.44
C ASN A 258 0.44 -13.97 -3.23
N ASP A 259 -0.52 -13.03 -3.21
CA ASP A 259 -1.34 -12.75 -2.01
C ASP A 259 -2.13 -13.98 -1.51
N LEU A 260 -2.78 -14.72 -2.42
CA LEU A 260 -3.53 -15.93 -2.05
C LEU A 260 -2.62 -17.01 -1.47
N ILE A 261 -1.39 -17.15 -1.96
CA ILE A 261 -0.39 -18.06 -1.38
C ILE A 261 -0.01 -17.59 0.03
N ASN A 262 0.28 -16.29 0.20
CA ASN A 262 0.62 -15.71 1.51
C ASN A 262 -0.52 -15.93 2.53
N LYS A 263 -1.76 -15.78 2.09
CA LYS A 263 -2.97 -16.02 2.88
C LYS A 263 -3.18 -17.50 3.16
N ALA A 264 -2.95 -18.39 2.19
CA ALA A 264 -3.03 -19.84 2.39
C ALA A 264 -2.03 -20.29 3.47
N LYS A 265 -0.77 -19.83 3.39
CA LYS A 265 0.27 -20.07 4.41
C LYS A 265 -0.12 -19.58 5.80
N SER A 266 -0.89 -18.49 5.88
CA SER A 266 -1.26 -17.85 7.15
C SER A 266 -2.55 -18.39 7.76
N PHE A 267 -3.51 -18.80 6.93
CA PHE A 267 -4.90 -19.00 7.34
C PHE A 267 -5.48 -20.38 6.99
N SER A 268 -4.80 -21.17 6.16
CA SER A 268 -5.31 -22.47 5.71
C SER A 268 -4.49 -23.62 6.29
N SER A 269 -5.11 -24.37 7.22
CA SER A 269 -4.55 -25.64 7.70
C SER A 269 -4.41 -26.64 6.56
N THR A 270 -5.41 -26.68 5.67
CA THR A 270 -5.42 -27.56 4.51
C THR A 270 -4.20 -27.34 3.63
N TYR A 271 -3.82 -26.08 3.35
CA TYR A 271 -2.62 -25.77 2.58
C TYR A 271 -1.33 -26.16 3.32
N THR A 272 -1.24 -25.88 4.63
CA THR A 272 -0.02 -26.15 5.41
C THR A 272 0.27 -27.64 5.58
N GLU A 273 -0.76 -28.48 5.61
CA GLU A 273 -0.66 -29.93 5.77
C GLU A 273 -0.41 -30.68 4.45
N CYS A 274 -0.50 -30.00 3.30
CA CYS A 274 -0.23 -30.61 2.00
C CYS A 274 1.24 -31.02 1.83
N SER A 275 1.46 -32.10 1.07
CA SER A 275 2.78 -32.47 0.57
C SER A 275 3.35 -31.38 -0.34
N ASP A 276 4.66 -31.36 -0.52
CA ASP A 276 5.30 -30.35 -1.39
C ASP A 276 4.90 -30.51 -2.86
N ASP A 277 4.67 -31.75 -3.32
CA ASP A 277 4.17 -32.05 -4.67
C ASP A 277 2.76 -31.48 -4.88
N ASP A 278 1.86 -31.67 -3.90
CA ASP A 278 0.49 -31.13 -3.95
C ASP A 278 0.49 -29.59 -3.91
N LYS A 279 1.41 -28.98 -3.15
CA LYS A 279 1.53 -27.51 -3.06
C LYS A 279 1.85 -26.88 -4.41
N SER A 280 2.69 -27.51 -5.24
CA SER A 280 2.99 -26.95 -6.57
C SER A 280 1.75 -26.82 -7.46
N GLY A 281 0.84 -27.80 -7.40
CA GLY A 281 -0.42 -27.75 -8.13
C GLY A 281 -1.36 -26.67 -7.58
N ILE A 282 -1.46 -26.59 -6.25
CA ILE A 282 -2.29 -25.60 -5.57
C ILE A 282 -1.77 -24.17 -5.78
N ASP A 283 -0.46 -23.95 -5.69
CA ASP A 283 0.17 -22.65 -5.93
C ASP A 283 -0.15 -22.16 -7.34
N SER A 284 -0.10 -23.05 -8.35
CA SER A 284 -0.47 -22.73 -9.72
C SER A 284 -1.92 -22.24 -9.83
N LEU A 285 -2.86 -22.86 -9.10
CA LEU A 285 -4.26 -22.43 -9.03
C LEU A 285 -4.43 -21.10 -8.27
N LEU A 286 -3.71 -20.91 -7.17
CA LEU A 286 -3.77 -19.67 -6.37
C LEU A 286 -3.14 -18.47 -7.09
N THR A 287 -2.28 -18.70 -8.09
CA THR A 287 -1.65 -17.64 -8.91
C THR A 287 -2.23 -17.54 -10.31
N GLN A 288 -3.36 -18.18 -10.60
CA GLN A 288 -3.98 -18.12 -11.93
C GLN A 288 -4.28 -16.66 -12.32
N PRO A 289 -4.12 -16.30 -13.61
CA PRO A 289 -4.31 -14.92 -14.05
C PRO A 289 -5.75 -14.47 -13.86
N VAL A 290 -5.92 -13.23 -13.44
CA VAL A 290 -7.23 -12.57 -13.33
C VAL A 290 -7.21 -11.35 -14.23
N PHE A 291 -8.03 -11.37 -15.27
CA PHE A 291 -7.99 -10.35 -16.34
C PHE A 291 -8.94 -9.18 -16.08
N HIS A 292 -10.04 -9.41 -15.36
CA HIS A 292 -10.95 -8.40 -14.82
C HIS A 292 -12.00 -9.14 -13.99
N VAL A 293 -12.28 -8.70 -12.77
CA VAL A 293 -13.43 -9.23 -11.99
C VAL A 293 -14.60 -8.28 -12.21
N PHE A 294 -15.76 -8.82 -12.57
CA PHE A 294 -17.00 -8.05 -12.49
C PHE A 294 -17.35 -7.95 -11.00
N ILE A 295 -17.04 -6.80 -10.38
CA ILE A 295 -17.61 -6.49 -9.08
C ILE A 295 -19.09 -6.23 -9.34
N ASP A 296 -19.92 -7.24 -9.09
CA ASP A 296 -21.36 -7.05 -9.07
C ASP A 296 -21.66 -6.07 -7.93
N ASP A 297 -22.17 -4.89 -8.29
CA ASP A 297 -22.72 -3.90 -7.36
C ASP A 297 -24.03 -4.44 -6.74
N GLU A 298 -23.99 -5.61 -6.11
CA GLU A 298 -24.95 -5.89 -5.04
C GLU A 298 -24.53 -5.02 -3.86
N LYS A 299 -25.08 -3.80 -3.86
CA LYS A 299 -25.28 -2.98 -2.68
C LYS A 299 -26.02 -3.84 -1.65
N ASP A 300 -25.26 -4.60 -0.86
CA ASP A 300 -25.77 -5.18 0.37
C ASP A 300 -26.26 -4.00 1.23
N GLN A 301 -27.58 -4.00 1.45
CA GLN A 301 -28.35 -3.03 2.23
C GLN A 301 -27.90 -2.95 3.68
#